data_AF-A0ABC8Y9U8-F1
#
_entry.id   AF-A0ABC8Y9U8-F1
#
_cell.length_a   1.000
_cell.length_b   1.000
_cell.length_c   1.000
_cell.angle_alpha   90.00
_cell.angle_beta   90.00
_cell.angle_gamma   90.00
#
_symmetry.space_group_name_H-M   'P 1'
#
loop_
_entity.id
_entity.type
_entity.pdbx_description
1 polymer ?
#
loop_
_entity_poly.entity_id
_entity_poly.type
_entity_poly.pdbx_seq_one_letter_code
_entity_poly.pdbx_strand_id
1 'polypeptide(L)'
;MAVGRELPDDLVADVLRRLPPRSLAVSRCVCVAWRGLVDARRLLRADLLPRSVGGIFLNYCALYSPEFLSSPTARPTISGDLEFVPGISEVVDNCNGLLLVEETTDDYVCNPATRRWARVPTCPVPWRKDRRYRIKCLAYDPTVSPHFEVFLIPSLPHPSKHPQPQSEWPPSSYALQVFSSKTWCWEERSFVLEGGHLEERVFVPEGGRVVGKLYWREELYVLCKIGSVLR
;
A
#
# COMPACT_ATOMS: atom_id res chain seq x y z
N MET A 1 30.75 43.20 -13.38
CA MET A 1 30.06 42.45 -12.30
C MET A 1 28.69 42.07 -12.83
N ALA A 2 28.49 40.79 -13.18
CA ALA A 2 27.19 40.32 -13.64
C ALA A 2 26.27 40.21 -12.43
N VAL A 3 25.24 41.05 -12.36
CA VAL A 3 24.15 40.89 -11.40
C VAL A 3 23.44 39.60 -11.78
N GLY A 4 23.67 38.53 -11.01
CA GLY A 4 22.88 37.31 -11.14
C GLY A 4 21.43 37.67 -10.90
N ARG A 5 20.58 37.54 -11.93
CA ARG A 5 19.14 37.71 -11.77
C ARG A 5 18.65 36.59 -10.84
N GLU A 6 18.42 36.93 -9.58
CA GLU A 6 17.72 36.05 -8.65
C GLU A 6 16.28 35.89 -9.13
N LEU A 7 15.83 34.64 -9.24
CA LEU A 7 14.47 34.33 -9.65
C LEU A 7 13.51 34.75 -8.52
N PRO A 8 12.44 35.52 -8.79
CA PRO A 8 11.45 35.86 -7.79
C PRO A 8 10.88 34.64 -7.07
N ASP A 9 10.68 34.76 -5.76
CA ASP A 9 10.13 33.72 -4.87
C ASP A 9 8.80 33.11 -5.37
N ASP A 10 7.96 33.92 -6.03
CA ASP A 10 6.72 33.46 -6.65
C ASP A 10 6.96 32.45 -7.76
N LEU A 11 7.93 32.72 -8.64
CA LEU A 11 8.27 31.84 -9.75
C LEU A 11 8.95 30.56 -9.25
N VAL A 12 9.82 30.66 -8.23
CA VAL A 12 10.41 29.49 -7.58
C VAL A 12 9.32 28.62 -6.96
N ALA A 13 8.38 29.22 -6.24
CA ALA A 13 7.26 28.50 -5.65
C ALA A 13 6.37 27.82 -6.69
N ASP A 14 6.11 28.46 -7.83
CA ASP A 14 5.30 27.90 -8.91
C ASP A 14 5.99 26.72 -9.60
N VAL A 15 7.33 26.77 -9.74
CA VAL A 15 8.13 25.63 -10.19
C VAL A 15 8.06 24.50 -9.17
N LEU A 16 8.30 24.80 -7.90
CA LEU A 16 8.25 23.81 -6.82
C LEU A 16 6.88 23.15 -6.70
N ARG A 17 5.78 23.90 -6.87
CA ARG A 17 4.41 23.37 -6.81
C ARG A 17 4.10 22.35 -7.91
N ARG A 18 4.85 22.35 -9.02
CA ARG A 18 4.71 21.35 -10.10
C ARG A 18 5.45 20.06 -9.82
N LEU A 19 6.29 20.02 -8.78
CA LEU A 19 7.00 18.81 -8.40
C LEU A 19 6.04 17.83 -7.71
N PRO A 20 6.23 16.51 -7.92
CA PRO A 20 5.58 15.50 -7.09
C PRO A 20 5.88 15.76 -5.61
N PRO A 21 4.93 15.50 -4.69
CA PRO A 21 5.12 15.82 -3.29
C PRO A 21 6.40 15.24 -2.68
N ARG A 22 6.87 14.06 -3.11
CA ARG A 22 8.18 13.55 -2.67
C ARG A 22 9.36 14.44 -3.09
N SER A 23 9.44 14.82 -4.35
CA SER A 23 10.48 15.72 -4.87
C SER A 23 10.41 17.10 -4.21
N LEU A 24 9.20 17.55 -3.91
CA LEU A 24 8.96 18.76 -3.16
C LEU A 24 9.42 18.64 -1.69
N ALA A 25 9.23 17.48 -1.05
CA ALA A 25 9.74 17.20 0.29
C ALA A 25 11.27 17.20 0.34
N VAL A 26 11.92 16.60 -0.66
CA VAL A 26 13.39 16.65 -0.82
C VAL A 26 13.87 18.08 -1.08
N SER A 27 13.13 18.87 -1.86
CA SER A 27 13.45 20.27 -2.16
C SER A 27 13.52 21.15 -0.90
N ARG A 28 12.79 20.82 0.17
CA ARG A 28 12.91 21.48 1.49
C ARG A 28 14.28 21.33 2.14
N CYS A 29 15.06 20.33 1.73
CA CYS A 29 16.37 20.03 2.29
C CYS A 29 17.51 20.74 1.55
N VAL A 30 17.23 21.36 0.39
CA VAL A 30 18.24 21.99 -0.47
C VAL A 30 18.80 23.26 0.16
N CYS A 31 17.93 24.18 0.60
CA CYS A 31 18.35 25.40 1.29
C CYS A 31 17.24 25.98 2.18
N VAL A 32 17.60 26.94 3.03
CA VAL A 32 16.67 27.61 3.95
C VAL A 32 15.57 28.37 3.20
N ALA A 33 15.90 29.05 2.09
CA ALA A 33 14.92 29.79 1.29
C ALA A 33 13.84 28.87 0.70
N TRP A 34 14.24 27.73 0.13
CA TRP A 34 13.29 26.76 -0.45
C TRP A 34 12.42 26.12 0.62
N ARG A 35 12.99 25.76 1.79
CA ARG A 35 12.22 25.29 2.93
C ARG A 35 11.17 26.32 3.35
N GLY A 36 11.59 27.58 3.49
CA GLY A 36 10.73 28.71 3.83
C GLY A 36 9.57 28.88 2.85
N LEU A 37 9.84 28.84 1.55
CA LEU A 37 8.80 28.95 0.51
C LEU A 37 7.80 27.80 0.54
N VAL A 38 8.29 26.56 0.66
CA VAL A 38 7.45 25.37 0.72
C VAL A 38 6.54 25.39 1.95
N ASP A 39 7.07 25.83 3.10
CA ASP A 39 6.31 25.92 4.35
C ASP A 39 5.32 27.09 4.35
N ALA A 40 5.78 28.30 3.99
CA ALA A 40 4.96 29.50 3.99
C ALA A 40 3.75 29.38 3.04
N ARG A 41 3.96 28.76 1.86
CA ARG A 41 2.90 28.55 0.87
C ARG A 41 2.19 27.20 1.01
N ARG A 42 2.53 26.40 2.04
CA ARG A 42 1.97 25.07 2.30
C ARG A 42 1.95 24.17 1.06
N LEU A 43 3.02 24.24 0.26
CA LEU A 43 3.10 23.50 -1.01
C LEU A 43 3.10 21.99 -0.77
N LEU A 44 3.67 21.56 0.36
CA LEU A 44 3.51 20.20 0.85
C LEU A 44 2.30 20.11 1.74
N ARG A 45 1.44 19.15 1.39
CA ARG A 45 0.38 18.65 2.25
C ARG A 45 1.00 17.86 3.40
N ALA A 46 1.51 18.60 4.38
CA ALA A 46 2.04 18.08 5.63
C ALA A 46 1.05 17.16 6.38
N ASP A 47 -0.24 17.37 6.15
CA ASP A 47 -1.38 16.54 6.58
C ASP A 47 -1.37 15.13 5.98
N LEU A 48 -0.71 14.94 4.84
CA LEU A 48 -0.68 13.66 4.12
C LEU A 48 0.60 12.86 4.36
N LEU A 49 1.60 13.44 5.04
CA LEU A 49 2.83 12.74 5.40
C LEU A 49 2.66 12.03 6.74
N PRO A 50 2.96 10.72 6.84
CA PRO A 50 2.97 10.03 8.13
C PRO A 50 4.13 10.57 8.98
N ARG A 51 3.84 11.55 9.85
CA ARG A 51 4.85 12.15 10.75
C ARG A 51 5.11 11.30 12.00
N SER A 52 4.13 10.48 12.39
CA SER A 52 4.18 9.59 13.55
C SER A 52 3.16 8.46 13.39
N VAL A 53 3.45 7.28 13.93
CA VAL A 53 2.50 6.17 14.00
C VAL A 53 1.45 6.47 15.06
N GLY A 54 0.17 6.58 14.66
CA GLY A 54 -0.94 6.87 15.57
C GLY A 54 -1.41 5.66 16.40
N GLY A 55 -1.14 4.46 15.92
CA GLY A 55 -1.47 3.20 16.57
C GLY A 55 -1.41 2.03 15.59
N ILE A 56 -1.80 0.85 16.06
CA ILE A 56 -1.76 -0.42 15.34
C ILE A 56 -3.13 -1.09 15.44
N PHE A 57 -3.64 -1.61 14.32
CA PHE A 57 -4.82 -2.46 14.30
C PHE A 57 -4.42 -3.93 14.37
N LEU A 58 -5.07 -4.70 15.21
CA LEU A 58 -4.85 -6.14 15.40
C LEU A 58 -6.12 -6.92 15.13
N ASN A 59 -6.02 -7.94 14.27
CA ASN A 59 -7.10 -8.90 14.07
C ASN A 59 -6.94 -10.04 15.08
N TYR A 60 -7.94 -10.26 15.92
CA TYR A 60 -7.98 -11.40 16.84
C TYR A 60 -8.89 -12.49 16.31
N CYS A 61 -8.39 -13.72 16.20
CA CYS A 61 -9.19 -14.85 15.69
C CYS A 61 -10.47 -15.13 16.48
N ALA A 62 -10.54 -14.67 17.74
CA ALA A 62 -11.71 -14.84 18.62
C ALA A 62 -12.69 -13.66 18.57
N LEU A 63 -12.33 -12.56 17.90
CA LEU A 63 -13.15 -11.35 17.81
C LEU A 63 -13.66 -11.17 16.38
N TYR A 64 -14.87 -10.63 16.26
CA TYR A 64 -15.49 -10.30 14.97
C TYR A 64 -15.06 -8.93 14.43
N SER A 65 -14.21 -8.20 15.16
CA SER A 65 -13.72 -6.88 14.78
C SER A 65 -12.26 -6.67 15.18
N PRO A 66 -11.49 -5.90 14.40
CA PRO A 66 -10.13 -5.49 14.75
C PRO A 66 -10.09 -4.62 16.01
N GLU A 67 -9.06 -4.77 16.83
CA GLU A 67 -8.79 -3.87 17.96
C GLU A 67 -7.71 -2.84 17.60
N PHE A 68 -7.84 -1.63 18.13
CA PHE A 68 -6.88 -0.56 17.93
C PHE A 68 -6.06 -0.31 19.20
N LEU A 69 -4.74 -0.43 19.08
CA LEU A 69 -3.79 -0.11 20.12
C LEU A 69 -3.07 1.20 19.79
N SER A 70 -3.15 2.17 20.69
CA SER A 70 -2.41 3.42 20.60
C SER A 70 -1.42 3.56 21.76
N SER A 71 -0.40 4.42 21.60
CA SER A 71 0.53 4.72 22.70
C SER A 71 -0.24 5.22 23.94
N PRO A 72 0.00 4.69 25.16
CA PRO A 72 -0.65 5.17 26.38
C PRO A 72 -0.28 6.61 26.74
N THR A 73 0.90 7.06 26.31
CA THR A 73 1.48 8.36 26.66
C THR A 73 1.04 9.49 25.74
N ALA A 74 0.37 9.16 24.63
CA ALA A 74 -0.14 10.13 23.67
C ALA A 74 -1.65 9.95 23.53
N ARG A 75 -2.41 11.05 23.59
CA ARG A 75 -3.84 10.98 23.29
C ARG A 75 -4.02 10.46 21.86
N PRO A 76 -4.93 9.48 21.62
CA PRO A 76 -5.15 8.96 20.27
C PRO A 76 -5.51 10.11 19.34
N THR A 77 -4.69 10.35 18.31
CA THR A 77 -4.95 11.38 17.30
C THR A 77 -6.03 10.93 16.32
N ILE A 78 -6.28 9.63 16.26
CA ILE A 78 -7.29 8.98 15.44
C ILE A 78 -8.17 8.10 16.33
N SER A 79 -9.44 7.97 15.97
CA SER A 79 -10.30 6.95 16.58
C SER A 79 -9.96 5.59 16.01
N GLY A 80 -9.82 4.59 16.88
CA GLY A 80 -9.70 3.19 16.49
C GLY A 80 -11.02 2.55 16.07
N ASP A 81 -12.12 3.25 16.29
CA ASP A 81 -13.45 2.80 15.89
C ASP A 81 -13.62 2.84 14.36
N LEU A 82 -13.95 1.68 13.79
CA LEU A 82 -14.19 1.51 12.37
C LEU A 82 -15.69 1.34 12.00
N GLU A 83 -16.63 1.64 12.90
CA GLU A 83 -18.10 1.58 12.66
C GLU A 83 -18.57 2.42 11.46
N PHE A 84 -17.75 3.38 11.01
CA PHE A 84 -18.05 4.20 9.83
C PHE A 84 -17.94 3.43 8.51
N VAL A 85 -17.33 2.23 8.49
CA VAL A 85 -17.28 1.34 7.32
C VAL A 85 -18.33 0.23 7.51
N PRO A 86 -19.09 -0.13 6.45
CA PRO A 86 -20.07 -1.20 6.56
C PRO A 86 -19.42 -2.57 6.87
N GLY A 87 -19.95 -3.27 7.90
CA GLY A 87 -19.80 -4.71 8.05
C GLY A 87 -18.37 -5.27 8.17
N ILE A 88 -17.43 -4.51 8.75
CA ILE A 88 -16.02 -4.94 8.84
C ILE A 88 -15.89 -6.28 9.56
N SER A 89 -15.11 -7.18 8.95
CA SER A 89 -14.65 -8.41 9.60
C SER A 89 -13.16 -8.41 9.92
N GLU A 90 -12.31 -7.92 9.00
CA GLU A 90 -10.86 -8.03 9.16
C GLU A 90 -10.09 -6.90 8.46
N VAL A 91 -9.03 -6.36 9.07
CA VAL A 91 -8.03 -5.53 8.36
C VAL A 91 -7.06 -6.44 7.62
N VAL A 92 -7.17 -6.51 6.29
CA VAL A 92 -6.35 -7.40 5.46
C VAL A 92 -4.96 -6.83 5.21
N ASP A 93 -4.85 -5.52 5.03
CA ASP A 93 -3.60 -4.86 4.73
C ASP A 93 -3.65 -3.36 5.06
N ASN A 94 -2.49 -2.71 5.09
CA ASN A 94 -2.39 -1.26 5.26
C ASN A 94 -1.29 -0.66 4.38
N CYS A 95 -1.42 0.63 4.04
CA CYS A 95 -0.38 1.38 3.36
C CYS A 95 -0.54 2.89 3.61
N ASN A 96 0.50 3.54 4.16
CA ASN A 96 0.55 4.98 4.42
C ASN A 96 -0.72 5.57 5.07
N GLY A 97 -1.28 4.87 6.06
CA GLY A 97 -2.45 5.31 6.84
C GLY A 97 -3.81 4.92 6.25
N LEU A 98 -3.86 4.30 5.06
CA LEU A 98 -5.04 3.63 4.57
C LEU A 98 -5.07 2.16 5.02
N LEU A 99 -6.26 1.65 5.27
CA LEU A 99 -6.52 0.25 5.59
C LEU A 99 -7.34 -0.38 4.47
N LEU A 100 -6.98 -1.61 4.08
CA LEU A 100 -7.82 -2.50 3.31
C LEU A 100 -8.55 -3.41 4.30
N VAL A 101 -9.87 -3.36 4.28
CA VAL A 101 -10.76 -4.11 5.17
C VAL A 101 -11.64 -5.03 4.33
N GLU A 102 -11.76 -6.27 4.75
CA GLU A 102 -12.63 -7.28 4.13
C GLU A 102 -13.89 -7.49 4.97
N GLU A 103 -15.01 -7.63 4.28
CA GLU A 103 -16.28 -8.17 4.74
C GLU A 103 -16.56 -9.49 3.97
N THR A 104 -17.50 -10.29 4.48
CA THR A 104 -17.96 -11.55 3.88
C THR A 104 -18.15 -11.50 2.35
N THR A 105 -18.60 -10.38 1.78
CA THR A 105 -18.85 -10.25 0.34
C THR A 105 -18.11 -9.09 -0.32
N ASP A 106 -17.69 -8.08 0.43
CA ASP A 106 -17.17 -6.83 -0.11
C ASP A 106 -15.82 -6.44 0.51
N ASP A 107 -15.04 -5.71 -0.28
CA ASP A 107 -13.77 -5.13 0.17
C ASP A 107 -13.91 -3.61 0.23
N TYR A 108 -13.29 -3.00 1.24
CA TYR A 108 -13.29 -1.55 1.43
C TYR A 108 -11.88 -1.04 1.67
N VAL A 109 -11.58 0.14 1.16
CA VAL A 109 -10.39 0.90 1.57
C VAL A 109 -10.86 2.07 2.40
N CYS A 110 -10.33 2.21 3.62
CA CYS A 110 -10.74 3.27 4.54
C CYS A 110 -9.55 4.04 5.10
N ASN A 111 -9.83 5.28 5.50
CA ASN A 111 -8.91 6.16 6.20
C ASN A 111 -9.49 6.46 7.59
N PRO A 112 -8.98 5.81 8.66
CA PRO A 112 -9.46 6.03 10.02
C PRO A 112 -9.31 7.49 10.50
N ALA A 113 -8.29 8.20 10.02
CA ALA A 113 -8.06 9.59 10.41
C ALA A 113 -9.13 10.55 9.87
N THR A 114 -9.74 10.21 8.72
CA THR A 114 -10.77 11.04 8.08
C THR A 114 -12.17 10.46 8.17
N ARG A 115 -12.32 9.24 8.70
CA ARG A 115 -13.58 8.46 8.73
C ARG A 115 -14.24 8.37 7.35
N ARG A 116 -13.42 8.23 6.29
CA ARG A 116 -13.87 8.04 4.91
C ARG A 116 -13.52 6.65 4.43
N TRP A 117 -14.34 6.11 3.55
CA TRP A 117 -14.13 4.81 2.93
C TRP A 117 -14.57 4.84 1.47
N ALA A 118 -14.08 3.86 0.72
CA ALA A 118 -14.48 3.54 -0.64
C ALA A 118 -14.65 2.03 -0.75
N ARG A 119 -15.77 1.57 -1.31
CA ARG A 119 -15.97 0.16 -1.66
C ARG A 119 -15.12 -0.17 -2.88
N VAL A 120 -14.33 -1.23 -2.79
CA VAL A 120 -13.58 -1.77 -3.92
C VAL A 120 -14.55 -2.60 -4.77
N PRO A 121 -14.71 -2.31 -6.07
CA PRO A 121 -15.57 -3.10 -6.94
C PRO A 121 -15.15 -4.57 -6.95
N THR A 122 -16.12 -5.48 -7.05
CA THR A 122 -15.80 -6.90 -7.23
C THR A 122 -15.00 -7.11 -8.51
N CYS A 123 -13.89 -7.84 -8.39
CA CYS A 123 -13.07 -8.20 -9.54
C CYS A 123 -13.92 -9.03 -10.54
N PRO A 124 -14.03 -8.61 -11.82
CA PRO A 124 -14.96 -9.20 -12.78
C PRO A 124 -14.54 -10.60 -13.25
N VAL A 125 -13.27 -10.95 -13.07
CA VAL A 125 -12.72 -12.23 -13.49
C VAL A 125 -13.02 -13.31 -12.44
N PRO A 126 -13.65 -14.45 -12.83
CA PRO A 126 -13.91 -15.57 -11.95
C PRO A 126 -12.61 -16.34 -11.68
N TRP A 127 -11.71 -15.76 -10.90
CA TRP A 127 -10.57 -16.49 -10.35
C TRP A 127 -11.08 -17.59 -9.44
N ARG A 128 -10.32 -18.69 -9.31
CA ARG A 128 -10.74 -19.92 -8.60
C ARG A 128 -11.50 -19.60 -7.31
N LYS A 129 -12.64 -20.27 -7.14
CA LYS A 129 -13.77 -19.94 -6.23
C LYS A 129 -13.44 -19.80 -4.75
N ASP A 130 -12.19 -19.98 -4.33
CA ASP A 130 -11.84 -19.90 -2.91
C ASP A 130 -11.03 -18.62 -2.63
N ARG A 131 -11.71 -17.65 -1.99
CA ARG A 131 -11.11 -16.39 -1.51
C ARG A 131 -9.93 -16.63 -0.55
N ARG A 132 -9.88 -17.78 0.13
CA ARG A 132 -8.85 -18.12 1.13
C ARG A 132 -7.44 -18.31 0.58
N TYR A 133 -7.29 -18.35 -0.74
CA TYR A 133 -5.99 -18.45 -1.41
C TYR A 133 -5.61 -17.16 -2.16
N ARG A 134 -6.15 -16.02 -1.75
CA ARG A 134 -5.83 -14.72 -2.35
C ARG A 134 -5.15 -13.85 -1.32
N ILE A 135 -3.98 -13.37 -1.69
CA ILE A 135 -3.31 -12.29 -0.98
C ILE A 135 -3.84 -10.99 -1.57
N LYS A 136 -4.35 -10.09 -0.74
CA LYS A 136 -4.72 -8.74 -1.17
C LYS A 136 -3.67 -7.76 -0.67
N CYS A 137 -3.16 -6.91 -1.54
CA CYS A 137 -2.19 -5.88 -1.17
C CYS A 137 -2.69 -4.49 -1.54
N LEU A 138 -2.64 -3.56 -0.59
CA LEU A 138 -2.91 -2.15 -0.79
C LEU A 138 -1.60 -1.41 -1.09
N ALA A 139 -1.59 -0.62 -2.16
CA ALA A 139 -0.54 0.32 -2.46
C ALA A 139 -1.10 1.75 -2.46
N TYR A 140 -0.47 2.62 -1.67
CA TYR A 140 -0.83 4.02 -1.60
C TYR A 140 0.39 4.82 -1.14
N ASP A 141 0.79 5.80 -1.94
CA ASP A 141 1.78 6.79 -1.51
C ASP A 141 1.19 8.19 -1.76
N PRO A 142 0.71 8.88 -0.69
CA PRO A 142 0.16 10.21 -0.82
C PRO A 142 1.16 11.23 -1.36
N THR A 143 2.45 10.90 -1.34
CA THR A 143 3.51 11.76 -1.87
C THR A 143 3.71 11.64 -3.37
N VAL A 144 3.01 10.70 -4.00
CA VAL A 144 3.06 10.43 -5.44
C VAL A 144 1.70 10.69 -6.07
N SER A 145 0.64 10.10 -5.51
CA SER A 145 -0.71 10.11 -6.09
C SER A 145 -1.77 10.16 -4.98
N PRO A 146 -2.90 10.87 -5.18
CA PRO A 146 -4.03 10.79 -4.26
C PRO A 146 -4.83 9.48 -4.41
N HIS A 147 -4.49 8.66 -5.40
CA HIS A 147 -5.16 7.40 -5.71
C HIS A 147 -4.38 6.22 -5.13
N PHE A 148 -5.11 5.27 -4.55
CA PHE A 148 -4.60 3.97 -4.14
C PHE A 148 -4.87 2.91 -5.22
N GLU A 149 -4.13 1.81 -5.13
CA GLU A 149 -4.32 0.59 -5.92
C GLU A 149 -4.45 -0.64 -5.00
N VAL A 150 -5.24 -1.63 -5.43
CA VAL A 150 -5.41 -2.91 -4.72
C VAL A 150 -5.03 -4.06 -5.64
N PHE A 151 -4.11 -4.90 -5.20
CA PHE A 151 -3.54 -6.00 -5.95
C PHE A 151 -4.11 -7.31 -5.43
N LEU A 152 -4.55 -8.18 -6.33
CA LEU A 152 -4.93 -9.55 -6.02
C LEU A 152 -3.82 -10.49 -6.48
N ILE A 153 -3.11 -11.03 -5.51
CA ILE A 153 -1.97 -11.92 -5.72
C ILE A 153 -2.44 -13.36 -5.46
N PRO A 154 -2.24 -14.28 -6.42
CA PRO A 154 -2.55 -15.68 -6.21
C PRO A 154 -1.65 -16.24 -5.11
N SER A 155 -2.21 -16.97 -4.15
CA SER A 155 -1.41 -17.82 -3.26
C SER A 155 -0.69 -18.83 -4.14
N LEU A 156 0.64 -18.71 -4.22
CA LEU A 156 1.45 -19.66 -4.96
C LEU A 156 1.23 -21.06 -4.36
N PRO A 157 0.78 -22.05 -5.15
CA PRO A 157 0.67 -23.41 -4.64
C PRO A 157 2.03 -23.90 -4.15
N HIS A 158 2.04 -24.73 -3.11
CA HIS A 158 3.23 -25.51 -2.82
C HIS A 158 3.55 -26.37 -4.05
N PRO A 159 4.82 -26.57 -4.45
CA PRO A 159 5.14 -27.49 -5.53
C PRO A 159 4.43 -28.81 -5.26
N SER A 160 3.63 -29.27 -6.22
CA SER A 160 2.95 -30.55 -6.12
C SER A 160 4.00 -31.64 -5.88
N LYS A 161 3.69 -32.64 -5.06
CA LYS A 161 4.57 -33.83 -4.88
C LYS A 161 4.87 -34.53 -6.21
N HIS A 162 4.08 -34.25 -7.25
CA HIS A 162 4.29 -34.66 -8.63
C HIS A 162 4.30 -33.41 -9.54
N PRO A 163 5.47 -32.78 -9.78
CA PRO A 163 5.56 -31.68 -10.74
C PRO A 163 5.22 -32.21 -12.13
N GLN A 164 4.40 -31.46 -12.88
CA GLN A 164 4.27 -31.74 -14.31
C GLN A 164 5.63 -31.46 -14.96
N PRO A 165 6.18 -32.39 -15.76
CA PRO A 165 7.58 -32.36 -16.23
C PRO A 165 7.93 -31.21 -17.17
N GLN A 166 7.00 -30.30 -17.49
CA GLN A 166 7.19 -29.18 -18.42
C GLN A 166 6.86 -27.80 -17.82
N SER A 167 6.47 -27.73 -16.55
CA SER A 167 6.21 -26.44 -15.90
C SER A 167 7.46 -25.99 -15.16
N GLU A 168 8.09 -24.92 -15.61
CA GLU A 168 9.09 -24.20 -14.81
C GLU A 168 8.39 -23.74 -13.52
N TRP A 169 8.86 -24.25 -12.38
CA TRP A 169 8.32 -23.93 -11.08
C TRP A 169 9.39 -23.24 -10.23
N PRO A 170 9.12 -22.05 -9.68
CA PRO A 170 7.94 -21.19 -9.92
C PRO A 170 7.97 -20.51 -11.31
N PRO A 171 6.81 -20.15 -11.89
CA PRO A 171 6.74 -19.30 -13.08
C PRO A 171 7.56 -18.00 -12.96
N SER A 172 8.18 -17.59 -14.06
CA SER A 172 8.99 -16.37 -14.15
C SER A 172 8.15 -15.08 -14.13
N SER A 173 6.87 -15.15 -14.46
CA SER A 173 5.94 -14.02 -14.38
C SER A 173 4.52 -14.44 -13.96
N TYR A 174 3.79 -13.51 -13.37
CA TYR A 174 2.41 -13.69 -12.92
C TYR A 174 1.53 -12.55 -13.44
N ALA A 175 0.41 -12.90 -14.05
CA ALA A 175 -0.65 -11.95 -14.36
C ALA A 175 -1.50 -11.73 -13.10
N LEU A 176 -1.52 -10.49 -12.60
CA LEU A 176 -2.26 -10.08 -11.41
C LEU A 176 -3.39 -9.15 -11.79
N GLN A 177 -4.46 -9.19 -11.01
CA GLN A 177 -5.54 -8.22 -11.11
C GLN A 177 -5.26 -7.05 -10.19
N VAL A 178 -5.27 -5.84 -10.75
CA VAL A 178 -4.99 -4.59 -10.04
C VAL A 178 -6.17 -3.65 -10.20
N PHE A 179 -6.80 -3.28 -9.10
CA PHE A 179 -7.80 -2.22 -9.05
C PHE A 179 -7.11 -0.88 -8.87
N SER A 180 -7.49 0.13 -9.65
CA SER A 180 -7.03 1.51 -9.47
C SER A 180 -8.18 2.43 -9.10
N SER A 181 -8.05 3.17 -7.99
CA SER A 181 -9.02 4.21 -7.62
C SER A 181 -8.96 5.46 -8.51
N LYS A 182 -8.00 5.53 -9.44
CA LYS A 182 -7.92 6.58 -10.46
C LYS A 182 -8.91 6.33 -11.59
N THR A 183 -8.93 5.10 -12.10
CA THR A 183 -9.79 4.69 -13.22
C THR A 183 -11.07 4.01 -12.75
N TRP A 184 -11.13 3.61 -11.47
CA TRP A 184 -12.21 2.82 -10.90
C TRP A 184 -12.43 1.48 -11.63
N CYS A 185 -11.36 0.92 -12.19
CA CYS A 185 -11.40 -0.29 -12.98
C CYS A 185 -10.36 -1.31 -12.48
N TRP A 186 -10.65 -2.58 -12.76
CA TRP A 186 -9.70 -3.68 -12.65
C TRP A 186 -8.95 -3.84 -13.96
N GLU A 187 -7.64 -3.99 -13.86
CA GLU A 187 -6.75 -4.24 -14.98
C GLU A 187 -5.88 -5.46 -14.68
N GLU A 188 -5.62 -6.26 -15.71
CA GLU A 188 -4.60 -7.29 -15.62
C GLU A 188 -3.23 -6.68 -15.88
N ARG A 189 -2.27 -6.94 -15.01
CA ARG A 189 -0.88 -6.49 -15.15
C ARG A 189 0.07 -7.66 -14.89
N SER A 190 1.15 -7.74 -15.66
CA SER A 190 2.16 -8.79 -15.54
C SER A 190 3.29 -8.35 -14.62
N PHE A 191 3.64 -9.20 -13.67
CA PHE A 191 4.67 -8.97 -12.66
C PHE A 191 5.74 -10.04 -12.77
N VAL A 192 7.00 -9.68 -12.52
CA VAL A 192 8.14 -10.59 -12.64
C VAL A 192 8.48 -11.13 -11.26
N LEU A 193 8.80 -12.42 -11.20
CA LEU A 193 9.31 -13.04 -9.99
C LEU A 193 10.83 -12.88 -9.96
N GLU A 194 11.34 -11.99 -9.11
CA GLU A 194 12.76 -11.74 -8.91
C GLU A 194 13.23 -12.40 -7.60
N GLY A 195 14.26 -13.25 -7.65
CA GLY A 195 14.91 -13.77 -6.43
C GLY A 195 15.38 -15.22 -6.51
N GLY A 196 16.56 -15.48 -5.95
CA GLY A 196 17.14 -16.81 -5.78
C GLY A 196 16.51 -17.57 -4.61
N HIS A 197 16.54 -18.90 -4.71
CA HIS A 197 16.02 -19.85 -3.73
C HIS A 197 16.63 -19.56 -2.33
N LEU A 198 15.90 -18.89 -1.43
CA LEU A 198 16.29 -18.84 -0.01
C LEU A 198 16.01 -20.23 0.56
N GLU A 199 17.06 -21.03 0.74
CA GLU A 199 17.01 -22.41 1.26
C GLU A 199 16.55 -22.51 2.73
N GLU A 200 16.22 -21.42 3.40
CA GLU A 200 15.63 -21.49 4.74
C GLU A 200 14.14 -21.76 4.65
N ARG A 201 13.81 -23.05 4.76
CA ARG A 201 12.47 -23.55 5.09
C ARG A 201 12.03 -23.00 6.45
N VAL A 202 11.55 -21.76 6.47
CA VAL A 202 10.76 -21.28 7.61
C VAL A 202 9.46 -22.08 7.59
N PHE A 203 9.32 -23.01 8.53
CA PHE A 203 8.11 -23.79 8.70
C PHE A 203 7.00 -22.86 9.20
N VAL A 204 6.20 -22.33 8.28
CA VAL A 204 5.03 -21.49 8.61
C VAL A 204 3.77 -22.30 8.30
N PRO A 205 2.83 -22.44 9.25
CA PRO A 205 1.64 -23.25 9.08
C PRO A 205 0.80 -22.86 7.85
N GLU A 206 -0.01 -23.81 7.41
CA GLU A 206 -0.82 -23.76 6.18
C GLU A 206 -1.63 -22.47 6.04
N GLY A 207 -1.75 -21.99 4.80
CA GLY A 207 -2.34 -20.69 4.44
C GLY A 207 -1.29 -19.78 3.80
N GLY A 208 -1.51 -19.37 2.55
CA GLY A 208 -0.60 -18.49 1.81
C GLY A 208 -0.61 -17.08 2.39
N ARG A 209 0.22 -16.83 3.41
CA ARG A 209 0.45 -15.48 3.92
C ARG A 209 1.68 -14.86 3.25
N VAL A 210 1.55 -13.58 2.90
CA VAL A 210 2.66 -12.68 2.59
C VAL A 210 3.61 -12.67 3.77
N VAL A 211 4.91 -12.81 3.50
CA VAL A 211 5.95 -12.72 4.54
C VAL A 211 6.30 -11.26 4.80
N GLY A 212 6.24 -10.43 3.76
CA GLY A 212 6.40 -8.98 3.85
C GLY A 212 5.97 -8.27 2.56
N LYS A 213 5.59 -7.00 2.67
CA LYS A 213 5.22 -6.14 1.55
C LYS A 213 5.92 -4.80 1.71
N LEU A 214 6.46 -4.27 0.62
CA LEU A 214 7.02 -2.93 0.55
C LEU A 214 6.48 -2.24 -0.70
N TYR A 215 5.82 -1.10 -0.53
CA TYR A 215 5.53 -0.21 -1.64
C TYR A 215 6.56 0.92 -1.64
N TRP A 216 7.34 1.02 -2.71
CA TRP A 216 8.43 1.98 -2.79
C TRP A 216 8.64 2.46 -4.22
N ARG A 217 8.70 3.79 -4.40
CA ARG A 217 8.92 4.43 -5.71
C ARG A 217 7.96 3.91 -6.79
N GLU A 218 6.67 3.90 -6.47
CA GLU A 218 5.60 3.42 -7.38
C GLU A 218 5.61 1.92 -7.68
N GLU A 219 6.53 1.16 -7.09
CA GLU A 219 6.67 -0.27 -7.31
C GLU A 219 6.24 -1.03 -6.05
N LEU A 220 5.50 -2.13 -6.25
CA LEU A 220 5.07 -3.02 -5.19
C LEU A 220 6.00 -4.24 -5.15
N TYR A 221 6.65 -4.45 -4.01
CA TYR A 221 7.47 -5.62 -3.73
C TYR A 221 6.73 -6.51 -2.74
N VAL A 222 6.47 -7.75 -3.11
CA VAL A 222 5.81 -8.72 -2.24
C VAL A 222 6.71 -9.93 -2.02
N LEU A 223 7.10 -10.15 -0.76
CA LEU A 223 7.90 -11.29 -0.35
C LEU A 223 6.98 -12.50 -0.14
N CYS A 224 7.16 -13.49 -1.01
CA CYS A 224 6.41 -14.74 -1.00
C CYS A 224 7.10 -15.80 -0.14
N LYS A 225 6.33 -16.81 0.31
CA LYS A 225 6.83 -17.96 1.11
C LYS A 225 7.99 -18.74 0.47
N ILE A 226 8.21 -18.58 -0.83
CA ILE A 226 9.29 -19.22 -1.59
C ILE A 226 10.60 -18.42 -1.60
N GLY A 227 10.70 -17.33 -0.83
CA GLY A 227 11.89 -16.48 -0.77
C GLY A 227 12.04 -15.52 -1.97
N SER A 228 11.11 -15.57 -2.92
CA SER A 228 11.09 -14.68 -4.08
C SER A 228 10.30 -13.40 -3.83
N VAL A 229 10.65 -12.36 -4.57
CA VAL A 229 9.99 -11.06 -4.58
C VAL A 229 9.19 -10.93 -5.88
N LEU A 230 7.90 -10.64 -5.76
CA LEU A 230 7.08 -10.25 -6.90
C LEU A 230 7.18 -8.74 -7.07
N ARG A 231 7.58 -8.30 -8.27
CA ARG A 231 7.78 -6.91 -8.64
C ARG A 231 6.96 -6.52 -9.87
#